data_AF-A0A9D8KES9-F1
#
_entry.id   AF-A0A9D8KES9-F1
#
_cell.length_a   1.000
_cell.length_b   1.000
_cell.length_c   1.000
_cell.angle_alpha   90.00
_cell.angle_beta   90.00
_cell.angle_gamma   90.00
#
_symmetry.space_group_name_H-M   'P 1'
#
loop_
_entity.id
_entity.type
_entity.pdbx_description
1 polymer ?
#
loop_
_entity_poly.entity_id
_entity_poly.type
_entity_poly.pdbx_seq_one_letter_code
_entity_poly.pdbx_strand_id
1 'polypeptide(L)'
;MGKNILTKRGRTITHREYIIRQKLNIVELGEKLGTIGDARRKPGISRQHYYDIKKAIDEEDLEGLPVKSRSVPRVANRVAPEMDIGMIASLSSYPFSWKKNR
;
A
#
# COMPACT_ATOMS: atom_id res chain seq x y z
N MET A 1 -13.39 -4.33 9.20
CA MET A 1 -12.12 -3.96 8.53
C MET A 1 -12.04 -4.70 7.19
N GLY A 2 -12.30 -4.00 6.08
CA GLY A 2 -12.28 -4.63 4.74
C GLY A 2 -10.85 -4.95 4.31
N LYS A 3 -10.55 -6.22 4.04
CA LYS A 3 -9.26 -6.61 3.44
C LYS A 3 -9.20 -6.00 2.05
N ASN A 4 -8.13 -5.26 1.72
CA ASN A 4 -7.96 -4.65 0.41
C ASN A 4 -7.53 -5.74 -0.59
N ILE A 5 -8.52 -6.32 -1.28
CA ILE A 5 -8.38 -7.46 -2.20
C ILE A 5 -8.29 -7.00 -3.65
N LEU A 6 -7.32 -7.56 -4.38
CA LEU A 6 -7.11 -7.35 -5.81
C LEU A 6 -7.33 -8.66 -6.56
N THR A 7 -8.01 -8.61 -7.70
CA THR A 7 -8.17 -9.78 -8.59
C THR A 7 -7.27 -9.61 -9.80
N LYS A 8 -6.28 -10.49 -9.97
CA LYS A 8 -5.36 -10.47 -11.13
C LYS A 8 -5.22 -11.88 -11.70
N ARG A 9 -5.42 -12.04 -13.02
CA ARG A 9 -5.34 -13.33 -13.74
C ARG A 9 -6.16 -14.46 -13.08
N GLY A 10 -7.38 -14.15 -12.65
CA GLY A 10 -8.29 -15.14 -12.04
C GLY A 10 -7.96 -15.55 -10.60
N ARG A 11 -6.93 -14.98 -9.97
CA ARG A 11 -6.60 -15.21 -8.55
C ARG A 11 -6.86 -13.97 -7.71
N THR A 12 -7.44 -14.18 -6.53
CA THR A 12 -7.58 -13.16 -5.48
C THR A 12 -6.26 -13.05 -4.72
N ILE A 13 -5.70 -11.84 -4.67
CA ILE A 13 -4.40 -11.53 -4.05
C ILE A 13 -4.62 -10.35 -3.11
N THR A 14 -3.95 -10.32 -1.96
CA THR A 14 -4.02 -9.15 -1.09
C THR A 14 -3.18 -8.00 -1.65
N HIS A 15 -3.57 -6.75 -1.36
CA HIS A 15 -2.78 -5.59 -1.79
C HIS A 15 -1.34 -5.64 -1.26
N ARG A 16 -1.13 -6.19 -0.06
CA ARG A 16 0.20 -6.40 0.53
C ARG A 16 1.04 -7.35 -0.31
N GLU A 17 0.51 -8.54 -0.61
CA GLU A 17 1.18 -9.52 -1.47
C GLU A 17 1.52 -8.96 -2.85
N TYR A 18 0.60 -8.16 -3.43
CA TYR A 18 0.84 -7.53 -4.72
C TYR A 18 2.07 -6.62 -4.70
N ILE A 19 2.18 -5.74 -3.70
CA ILE A 19 3.31 -4.81 -3.56
C ILE A 19 4.61 -5.57 -3.29
N ILE A 20 4.58 -6.56 -2.39
CA ILE A 20 5.76 -7.38 -2.07
C ILE A 20 6.29 -8.04 -3.34
N ARG A 21 5.41 -8.66 -4.15
CA ARG A 21 5.79 -9.26 -5.43
C ARG A 21 6.39 -8.26 -6.41
N GLN A 22 5.86 -7.03 -6.49
CA GLN A 22 6.44 -6.01 -7.36
C GLN A 22 7.85 -5.61 -6.93
N LYS A 23 8.09 -5.44 -5.62
CA LYS A 23 9.42 -5.08 -5.10
C LYS A 23 10.45 -6.22 -5.28
N LEU A 24 10.03 -7.46 -5.04
CA LEU A 24 10.85 -8.66 -5.32
C LEU A 24 11.28 -8.71 -6.79
N ASN A 25 10.33 -8.55 -7.71
CA ASN A 25 10.60 -8.58 -9.14
C ASN A 25 11.67 -7.55 -9.57
N ILE A 26 11.76 -6.40 -8.89
CA ILE A 26 12.77 -5.36 -9.20
C ILE A 26 14.18 -5.87 -8.89
N VAL A 27 14.37 -6.56 -7.76
CA VAL A 27 15.67 -7.09 -7.35
C VAL A 27 16.06 -8.27 -8.22
N GLU A 28 15.13 -9.21 -8.44
CA GLU A 28 15.31 -10.35 -9.34
C GLU A 28 15.65 -9.91 -10.78
N LEU A 29 15.04 -8.82 -11.25
CA LEU A 29 15.37 -8.26 -12.56
C LEU A 29 16.81 -7.76 -12.62
N GLY A 30 17.35 -7.22 -11.52
CA GLY A 30 18.75 -6.81 -11.45
C GLY A 30 19.71 -7.98 -11.47
N GLU A 31 19.37 -9.07 -10.80
CA GLU A 31 20.16 -10.31 -10.85
C GLU A 31 20.20 -10.90 -12.26
N LYS A 32 19.04 -10.96 -12.93
CA LYS A 32 18.93 -11.49 -14.30
C LYS A 32 19.66 -10.67 -15.34
N LEU A 33 19.72 -9.35 -15.17
CA LEU A 33 20.39 -8.46 -16.13
C LEU A 33 21.87 -8.27 -15.83
N GLY A 34 22.33 -8.58 -14.62
CA GLY A 34 23.71 -8.36 -14.18
C GLY A 34 24.09 -6.88 -14.01
N THR A 35 23.18 -5.94 -14.33
CA THR A 35 23.42 -4.50 -14.22
C THR A 35 22.32 -3.81 -13.41
N ILE A 36 22.72 -3.08 -12.37
CA ILE A 36 21.80 -2.31 -11.52
C ILE A 36 21.18 -1.14 -12.31
N GLY A 37 21.93 -0.59 -13.27
CA GLY A 37 21.47 0.52 -14.12
C GLY A 37 20.24 0.16 -14.95
N ASP A 38 20.24 -1.00 -15.60
CA ASP A 38 19.12 -1.42 -16.44
C ASP A 38 17.95 -1.95 -15.61
N ALA A 39 18.26 -2.57 -14.47
CA ALA A 39 17.27 -3.00 -13.48
C ALA A 39 16.43 -1.84 -12.94
N ARG A 40 17.04 -0.66 -12.77
CA ARG A 40 16.36 0.58 -12.36
C ARG A 40 15.59 1.21 -13.52
N ARG A 41 16.22 1.29 -14.71
CA ARG A 41 15.67 2.02 -15.88
C ARG A 41 14.41 1.38 -16.44
N LYS A 42 14.35 0.06 -16.56
CA LYS A 42 13.19 -0.66 -17.12
C LYS A 42 11.88 -0.42 -16.35
N PRO A 43 11.83 -0.58 -15.01
CA PRO A 43 10.67 -0.23 -14.20
C PRO A 43 10.56 1.27 -13.88
N GLY A 44 11.57 2.08 -14.18
CA GLY A 44 11.52 3.54 -14.00
C GLY A 44 11.63 4.02 -12.55
N ILE A 45 12.34 3.29 -11.68
CA ILE A 45 12.48 3.65 -10.25
C ILE A 45 13.71 4.52 -9.98
N SER A 46 13.91 5.02 -8.76
CA SER A 46 15.15 5.70 -8.35
C SER A 46 16.27 4.70 -8.02
N ARG A 47 17.54 5.14 -8.12
CA ARG A 47 18.69 4.34 -7.70
C ARG A 47 18.61 4.08 -6.20
N GLN A 48 18.28 5.11 -5.43
CA GLN A 48 18.09 5.00 -3.99
C GLN A 48 17.04 3.94 -3.65
N HIS A 49 15.89 3.97 -4.32
CA HIS A 49 14.80 3.04 -4.07
C HIS A 49 15.20 1.57 -4.29
N TYR A 50 16.04 1.28 -5.29
CA TYR A 50 16.57 -0.06 -5.51
C TYR A 50 17.39 -0.54 -4.31
N TYR A 51 18.31 0.30 -3.81
CA TYR A 51 19.14 -0.05 -2.66
C TYR A 51 18.34 -0.12 -1.36
N ASP A 52 17.32 0.72 -1.17
CA ASP A 52 16.44 0.63 -0.01
C ASP A 52 15.70 -0.72 0.02
N ILE A 53 15.18 -1.17 -1.13
CA ILE A 53 14.52 -2.49 -1.24
C ILE A 53 15.52 -3.61 -0.99
N LYS A 54 16.70 -3.54 -1.61
CA LYS A 54 17.74 -4.57 -1.46
C LYS A 54 18.19 -4.68 0.00
N LYS A 55 18.49 -3.54 0.63
CA LYS A 55 18.88 -3.48 2.05
C LYS A 55 17.80 -4.08 2.95
N ALA A 56 16.53 -3.74 2.70
CA ALA A 56 15.43 -4.25 3.50
C ALA A 56 15.22 -5.78 3.35
N ILE A 57 15.52 -6.33 2.17
CA ILE A 57 15.57 -7.79 1.96
C ILE A 57 16.74 -8.41 2.72
N ASP A 58 17.92 -7.80 2.64
CA ASP A 58 19.13 -8.31 3.29
C ASP A 58 19.00 -8.30 4.84
N GLU A 59 18.22 -7.37 5.41
CA GLU A 59 18.03 -7.22 6.88
C GLU A 59 16.87 -8.04 7.46
N GLU A 60 15.72 -8.11 6.77
CA GLU A 60 14.46 -8.62 7.31
C GLU A 60 13.74 -9.58 6.33
N ASP A 61 14.44 -10.09 5.31
CA ASP A 61 13.92 -10.98 4.26
C ASP A 61 12.64 -10.41 3.62
N LEU A 62 11.53 -11.16 3.63
CA LEU A 62 10.26 -10.79 3.02
C LEU A 62 9.40 -9.90 3.92
N GLU A 63 9.60 -9.97 5.24
CA GLU A 63 8.86 -9.15 6.20
C GLU A 63 9.36 -7.70 6.16
N GLY A 64 10.63 -7.51 5.78
CA GLY A 64 11.29 -6.22 5.55
C GLY A 64 10.76 -5.37 4.42
N LEU A 65 9.80 -5.85 3.62
CA LEU A 65 9.17 -5.05 2.56
C LEU A 65 7.81 -4.49 2.98
N PRO A 66 7.68 -3.73 4.09
CA PRO A 66 6.38 -3.31 4.54
C PRO A 66 5.71 -2.44 3.49
N VAL A 67 4.39 -2.61 3.41
CA VAL A 67 3.52 -1.64 2.76
C VAL A 67 3.33 -0.53 3.76
N LYS A 68 3.93 0.62 3.49
CA LYS A 68 3.67 1.83 4.29
C LYS A 68 2.17 2.05 4.29
N SER A 69 1.56 2.04 5.47
CA SER A 69 0.16 2.39 5.62
C SER A 69 -0.06 3.79 5.06
N ARG A 70 -1.22 4.03 4.43
CA ARG A 70 -1.57 5.38 3.95
C ARG A 70 -1.41 6.38 5.09
N SER A 71 -0.92 7.57 4.76
CA SER A 71 -0.75 8.63 5.75
C SER A 71 -2.08 8.90 6.43
N VAL A 72 -2.08 8.81 7.75
CA VAL A 72 -3.20 9.27 8.56
C VAL A 72 -3.17 10.81 8.55
N PRO A 73 -4.33 11.49 8.52
CA PRO A 73 -4.36 12.94 8.70
C PRO A 73 -3.67 13.34 10.01
N ARG A 74 -2.89 14.44 9.96
CA ARG A 74 -2.28 15.04 11.17
C ARG A 74 -3.38 15.33 12.19
N VAL A 75 -3.06 15.20 13.48
CA VAL A 75 -4.01 15.51 14.57
C VAL A 75 -4.53 16.95 14.45
N ALA A 76 -3.68 17.90 14.08
CA ALA A 76 -4.07 19.30 13.84
C ALA A 76 -5.05 19.51 12.68
N ASN A 77 -5.15 18.55 11.74
CA ASN A 77 -6.10 18.59 10.64
C ASN A 77 -7.38 17.81 10.96
N ARG A 78 -7.48 17.23 12.17
CA ARG A 78 -8.70 16.57 12.64
C ARG A 78 -9.61 17.59 13.30
N VAL A 79 -10.91 17.31 13.25
CA VAL A 79 -11.90 18.02 14.03
C VAL A 79 -11.72 17.66 15.52
N ALA A 80 -12.16 18.52 16.43
CA ALA A 80 -12.13 18.24 17.86
C ALA A 80 -12.74 16.85 18.16
N PRO A 81 -12.13 16.03 19.04
CA PRO A 81 -12.55 14.63 19.25
C PRO A 81 -14.02 14.48 19.65
N GLU A 82 -14.52 15.43 20.44
CA GLU A 82 -15.92 15.48 20.89
C GLU A 82 -16.90 15.59 19.71
N MET A 83 -16.55 16.39 18.70
CA MET A 83 -17.38 16.57 17.51
C MET A 83 -17.34 15.35 16.60
N ASP A 84 -16.18 14.71 16.45
CA ASP A 84 -16.07 13.45 15.69
C ASP A 84 -16.95 12.34 16.32
N ILE A 85 -16.94 12.22 17.65
CA ILE A 85 -17.77 11.24 18.38
C ILE A 85 -19.26 11.55 18.20
N GLY A 86 -19.66 12.82 18.36
CA GLY A 86 -21.04 13.26 18.16
C GLY A 86 -21.54 13.02 16.74
N MET A 87 -20.71 13.29 15.73
CA MET A 87 -21.00 13.04 14.32
C MET A 87 -21.20 11.53 14.06
N ILE A 88 -20.33 10.67 14.58
CA ILE A 88 -20.43 9.22 14.43
C ILE A 88 -21.71 8.68 15.09
N ALA A 89 -22.03 9.16 16.31
CA ALA A 89 -23.25 8.77 17.01
C ALA A 89 -24.51 9.21 16.24
N SER A 90 -24.53 10.44 15.74
CA SER A 90 -25.62 10.97 14.90
C SER A 90 -25.79 10.18 13.61
N LEU A 91 -24.69 9.85 12.93
CA LEU A 91 -24.69 9.04 11.70
C LEU A 91 -25.14 7.60 11.95
N SER A 92 -24.82 7.02 13.12
CA SER A 92 -25.29 5.68 13.49
C SER A 92 -26.78 5.66 13.82
N SER A 93 -27.33 6.77 14.33
CA SER A 93 -28.76 6.90 14.65
C SER A 93 -29.64 7.09 13.42
N TYR A 94 -29.09 7.65 12.33
CA TYR A 94 -29.80 7.82 11.06
C TYR A 94 -29.43 6.69 10.09
N PRO A 95 -30.32 5.73 9.80
CA PRO A 95 -30.06 4.76 8.74
C PRO A 95 -29.98 5.49 7.40
N PHE A 96 -28.78 5.55 6.81
CA PHE A 96 -28.52 6.22 5.54
C PHE A 96 -29.25 5.52 4.38
N SER A 97 -30.48 5.95 4.07
CA SER A 97 -31.29 5.40 2.99
C SER A 97 -30.96 6.10 1.66
N TRP A 98 -29.94 5.65 0.94
CA TRP A 98 -29.72 6.13 -0.42
C TRP A 98 -30.82 5.58 -1.35
N LYS A 99 -31.84 6.41 -1.65
CA LYS A 99 -32.75 6.10 -2.76
C LYS A 99 -31.98 6.32 -4.07
N LYS A 100 -31.69 5.23 -4.76
CA LYS A 100 -31.18 5.21 -6.12
C LYS A 100 -32.25 5.82 -7.04
N ASN A 101 -32.14 7.11 -7.36
CA ASN A 101 -32.99 7.67 -8.42
C ASN A 101 -32.59 7.00 -9.73
N ARG A 102 -33.58 6.34 -10.33
CA ARG A 102 -33.50 5.55 -11.56
C ARG A 102 -33.33 6.47 -12.76
#